data_AF-A0A1H9HGW2-F1
#
_entry.id   AF-A0A1H9HGW2-F1
#
_cell.length_a   1.000
_cell.length_b   1.000
_cell.length_c   1.000
_cell.angle_alpha   90.00
_cell.angle_beta   90.00
_cell.angle_gamma   90.00
#
_symmetry.space_group_name_H-M   'P 1'
#
loop_
_entity.id
_entity.type
_entity.pdbx_description
1 polymer ?
#
loop_
_entity_poly.entity_id
_entity_poly.type
_entity_poly.pdbx_seq_one_letter_code
_entity_poly.pdbx_strand_id
1 'polypeptide(L)'
;MRMTHLKKSFSVGIGFDVPLRRSSTRELNELKINILESQSQLRSLANDLDKEAFALLQDLSNQIEKYDLVDSQIEKGQSEFVLQEYRKIAETPPLALLKLRENTLKIELLLQEIQYGIMLSYIAYLDVTGLLSERPLKNYLSKDLTVLEH
;
A
#
# COMPACT_ATOMS: atom_id res chain seq x y z
N MET A 1 -31.50 -4.92 87.71
CA MET A 1 -31.79 -4.61 86.29
C MET A 1 -30.84 -3.48 85.85
N ARG A 2 -29.70 -3.82 85.26
CA ARG A 2 -28.74 -2.85 84.68
C ARG A 2 -28.63 -3.17 83.19
N MET A 3 -29.09 -2.27 82.34
CA MET A 3 -28.85 -2.33 80.90
C MET A 3 -27.94 -1.16 80.52
N THR A 4 -26.64 -1.42 80.49
CA THR A 4 -25.66 -0.57 79.80
C THR A 4 -25.70 -0.90 78.32
N HIS A 5 -26.48 -0.15 77.55
CA HIS A 5 -26.36 -0.14 76.10
C HIS A 5 -25.16 0.74 75.71
N LEU A 6 -23.99 0.12 75.52
CA LEU A 6 -22.90 0.70 74.75
C LEU A 6 -23.39 0.85 73.31
N LYS A 7 -23.86 2.05 72.94
CA LYS A 7 -24.20 2.39 71.56
C LYS A 7 -22.92 2.37 70.74
N LYS A 8 -22.69 1.29 70.00
CA LYS A 8 -21.66 1.17 68.99
C LYS A 8 -22.09 1.97 67.77
N SER A 9 -21.48 3.14 67.55
CA SER A 9 -21.74 3.96 66.37
C SER A 9 -20.93 3.46 65.19
N PHE A 10 -21.60 3.12 64.09
CA PHE A 10 -21.02 2.79 62.79
C PHE A 10 -21.35 3.93 61.82
N SER A 11 -20.34 4.49 61.16
CA SER A 11 -20.51 5.57 60.17
C SER A 11 -19.84 5.17 58.87
N VAL A 12 -20.59 5.26 57.76
CA VAL A 12 -20.05 5.18 56.40
C VAL A 12 -20.12 6.58 55.81
N GLY A 13 -18.97 7.16 55.52
CA GLY A 13 -18.86 8.45 54.85
C GLY A 13 -18.57 8.23 53.37
N ILE A 14 -19.32 8.90 52.49
CA ILE A 14 -18.98 9.06 51.08
C ILE A 14 -18.61 10.52 50.88
N GLY A 15 -17.36 10.78 50.54
CA GLY A 15 -16.88 12.11 50.14
C GLY A 15 -16.71 12.16 48.63
N PHE A 16 -17.25 13.21 48.00
CA PHE A 16 -16.91 13.56 46.62
C PHE A 16 -16.06 14.83 46.66
N ASP A 17 -14.83 14.72 46.19
CA ASP A 17 -13.94 15.87 46.02
C ASP A 17 -14.28 16.55 44.70
N VAL A 18 -14.86 17.75 44.78
CA VAL A 18 -15.16 18.57 43.60
C VAL A 18 -14.06 19.63 43.51
N PRO A 19 -13.14 19.54 42.54
CA PRO A 19 -12.07 20.52 42.39
C PRO A 19 -12.64 21.87 41.94
N LEU A 20 -12.97 22.73 42.90
CA LEU A 20 -13.40 24.09 42.64
C LEU A 20 -12.17 24.94 42.30
N ARG A 21 -12.06 25.32 41.02
CA ARG A 21 -11.18 26.40 40.51
C ARG A 21 -9.69 26.28 40.87
N ARG A 22 -9.10 25.11 40.64
CA ARG A 22 -7.67 25.00 40.26
C ARG A 22 -7.55 24.52 38.82
N SER A 23 -8.08 25.29 37.88
CA SER A 23 -7.68 25.13 36.48
C SER A 23 -6.33 25.83 36.33
N SER A 24 -5.26 25.06 36.30
CA SER A 24 -3.98 25.51 35.75
C SER A 24 -4.25 25.89 34.28
N THR A 25 -4.55 27.17 34.04
CA THR A 25 -4.83 27.68 32.68
C THR A 25 -3.65 27.43 31.75
N ARG A 26 -2.45 27.30 32.31
CA ARG A 26 -1.24 26.85 31.63
C ARG A 26 -1.34 25.41 31.15
N GLU A 27 -1.73 24.44 31.98
CA GLU A 27 -1.92 23.05 31.56
C GLU A 27 -2.99 22.92 30.47
N LEU A 28 -4.08 23.69 30.57
CA LEU A 28 -5.12 23.71 29.53
C LEU A 28 -4.61 24.31 28.21
N ASN A 29 -3.76 25.33 28.28
CA ASN A 29 -3.12 25.91 27.10
C ASN A 29 -2.10 24.95 26.49
N GLU A 30 -1.28 24.28 27.30
CA GLU A 30 -0.33 23.25 26.84
C GLU A 30 -1.08 22.08 26.18
N LEU A 31 -2.18 21.61 26.77
CA LEU A 31 -3.03 20.59 26.15
C LEU A 31 -3.60 21.06 24.80
N LYS A 32 -4.04 22.32 24.72
CA LYS A 32 -4.56 22.89 23.47
C LYS A 32 -3.47 22.99 22.39
N ILE A 33 -2.25 23.37 22.76
CA ILE A 33 -1.09 23.37 21.86
C ILE A 33 -0.81 21.95 21.36
N ASN A 34 -0.75 20.97 22.26
CA ASN A 34 -0.51 19.56 21.90
C ASN A 34 -1.57 19.02 20.93
N ILE A 35 -2.85 19.38 21.12
CA ILE A 35 -3.93 19.02 20.19
C ILE A 35 -3.68 19.63 18.81
N LEU A 36 -3.32 20.92 18.74
CA LEU A 36 -3.04 21.60 17.48
C LEU A 36 -1.82 21.02 16.77
N GLU A 37 -0.75 20.71 17.50
CA GLU A 37 0.44 20.05 16.97
C GLU A 37 0.09 18.67 16.41
N SER A 38 -0.65 17.86 17.18
CA SER A 38 -1.08 16.52 16.74
C SER A 38 -1.96 16.58 15.48
N GLN A 39 -2.87 17.56 15.40
CA GLN A 39 -3.68 17.79 14.21
C GLN A 39 -2.84 18.22 13.01
N SER A 40 -1.84 19.07 13.22
CA SER A 40 -0.92 19.51 12.18
C SER A 40 -0.08 18.34 11.65
N GLN A 41 0.45 17.50 12.55
CA GLN A 41 1.21 16.30 12.20
C GLN A 41 0.36 15.31 11.39
N LEU A 42 -0.88 15.06 11.83
CA LEU A 42 -1.81 14.19 11.12
C LEU A 42 -2.06 14.71 9.70
N ARG A 43 -2.33 16.01 9.54
CA ARG A 43 -2.55 16.62 8.21
C ARG A 43 -1.31 16.54 7.33
N SER A 44 -0.12 16.78 7.89
CA SER A 44 1.14 16.65 7.14
C SER A 44 1.31 15.22 6.64
N LEU A 45 1.17 14.24 7.53
CA LEU A 45 1.29 12.83 7.18
C LEU A 45 0.28 12.41 6.11
N ALA A 46 -0.98 12.83 6.24
CA ALA A 46 -2.00 12.55 5.22
C ALA A 46 -1.62 13.14 3.86
N ASN A 47 -1.15 14.39 3.81
CA ASN A 47 -0.72 15.02 2.57
C ASN A 47 0.51 14.32 1.96
N ASP A 48 1.42 13.80 2.78
CA ASP A 48 2.61 13.11 2.31
C ASP A 48 2.25 11.74 1.72
N LEU A 49 1.36 11.00 2.38
CA LEU A 49 0.79 9.74 1.85
C LEU A 49 0.01 9.96 0.54
N ASP A 50 -0.79 11.02 0.45
CA ASP A 50 -1.55 11.33 -0.77
C ASP A 50 -0.62 11.62 -1.96
N LYS A 51 0.47 12.37 -1.73
CA LYS A 51 1.47 12.64 -2.77
C LYS A 51 2.20 11.37 -3.20
N GLU A 52 2.56 10.52 -2.24
CA GLU A 52 3.24 9.26 -2.50
C GLU A 52 2.33 8.32 -3.30
N ALA A 53 1.07 8.17 -2.89
CA ALA A 53 0.07 7.38 -3.61
C ALA A 53 -0.12 7.88 -5.06
N PHE A 54 -0.18 9.20 -5.25
CA PHE A 54 -0.29 9.80 -6.58
C PHE A 54 0.94 9.51 -7.45
N ALA A 55 2.15 9.64 -6.89
CA ALA A 55 3.39 9.35 -7.60
C ALA A 55 3.49 7.87 -8.00
N LEU A 56 3.12 6.96 -7.10
CA LEU A 56 3.07 5.52 -7.36
C LEU A 56 2.06 5.18 -8.45
N LEU A 57 0.87 5.80 -8.45
CA LEU A 57 -0.13 5.61 -9.48
C LEU A 57 0.35 6.09 -10.85
N GLN A 58 1.03 7.23 -10.90
CA GLN A 58 1.62 7.75 -12.13
C GLN A 58 2.73 6.83 -12.65
N ASP A 59 3.61 6.33 -11.78
CA ASP A 59 4.64 5.37 -12.16
C ASP A 59 4.03 4.07 -12.70
N LEU A 60 3.01 3.53 -12.01
CA LEU A 60 2.27 2.35 -12.44
C LEU A 60 1.67 2.55 -13.84
N SER A 61 1.02 3.69 -14.09
CA SER A 61 0.45 4.01 -15.40
C SER A 61 1.53 4.05 -16.48
N ASN A 62 2.68 4.67 -16.21
CA ASN A 62 3.78 4.74 -17.16
C ASN A 62 4.39 3.36 -17.45
N GLN A 63 4.46 2.49 -16.44
CA GLN A 63 4.98 1.13 -16.61
C GLN A 63 4.02 0.25 -17.41
N ILE A 64 2.71 0.37 -17.18
CA ILE A 64 1.68 -0.30 -17.98
C ILE A 64 1.72 0.18 -19.43
N GLU A 65 1.84 1.49 -19.67
CA GLU A 65 1.96 2.01 -21.04
C GLU A 65 3.23 1.47 -21.74
N LYS A 66 4.37 1.41 -21.04
CA LYS A 66 5.60 0.79 -21.56
C LYS A 66 5.39 -0.69 -21.86
N TYR A 67 4.71 -1.41 -20.98
CA TYR A 67 4.37 -2.82 -21.18
C TYR A 67 3.57 -2.99 -22.47
N ASP A 68 2.47 -2.24 -22.64
CA ASP A 68 1.60 -2.32 -23.82
C ASP A 68 2.35 -1.99 -25.12
N LEU A 69 3.25 -1.01 -25.07
CA LEU A 69 4.10 -0.66 -26.22
C LEU A 69 5.04 -1.80 -26.61
N VAL A 70 5.70 -2.45 -25.65
CA VAL A 70 6.62 -3.56 -25.91
C VAL A 70 5.85 -4.82 -26.33
N ASP A 71 4.75 -5.13 -25.66
CA ASP A 71 3.90 -6.29 -25.95
C ASP A 71 3.32 -6.19 -27.37
N SER A 72 2.82 -5.01 -27.76
CA SER A 72 2.35 -4.79 -29.13
C SER A 72 3.45 -4.89 -30.19
N GLN A 73 4.72 -4.61 -29.85
CA GLN A 73 5.85 -4.83 -30.75
C GLN A 73 6.15 -6.32 -30.92
N ILE A 74 5.92 -7.15 -29.90
CA ILE A 74 6.06 -8.60 -30.01
C ILE A 74 4.92 -9.20 -30.84
N GLU A 75 3.68 -8.83 -30.56
CA GLU A 75 2.51 -9.32 -31.30
C GLU A 75 2.58 -8.96 -32.79
N LYS A 76 2.91 -7.69 -33.10
CA LYS A 76 3.12 -7.23 -34.48
C LYS A 76 4.42 -7.77 -35.09
N GLY A 77 5.41 -8.04 -34.25
CA GLY A 77 6.75 -8.48 -34.64
C GLY A 77 6.84 -9.94 -35.06
N GLN A 78 5.81 -10.76 -34.79
CA GLN A 78 5.67 -12.15 -35.27
C GLN A 78 7.01 -12.91 -35.33
N SER A 79 7.87 -12.73 -34.32
CA SER A 79 9.27 -13.13 -34.40
C SER A 79 9.42 -14.65 -34.56
N GLU A 80 8.47 -15.41 -34.03
CA GLU A 80 8.32 -16.85 -34.22
C GLU A 80 7.97 -17.22 -35.67
N PHE A 81 7.04 -16.50 -36.31
CA PHE A 81 6.64 -16.74 -37.70
C PHE A 81 7.78 -16.37 -38.65
N VAL A 82 8.44 -15.24 -38.40
CA VAL A 82 9.65 -14.83 -39.14
C VAL A 82 10.75 -15.87 -38.97
N LEU A 83 11.04 -16.33 -37.74
CA LEU A 83 12.00 -17.41 -37.49
C LEU A 83 11.65 -18.71 -38.24
N GLN A 84 10.37 -19.09 -38.27
CA GLN A 84 9.91 -20.28 -38.97
C GLN A 84 10.03 -20.16 -40.49
N GLU A 85 9.69 -19.01 -41.07
CA GLU A 85 9.86 -18.74 -42.50
C GLU A 85 11.34 -18.69 -42.90
N TYR A 86 12.19 -18.05 -42.09
CA TYR A 86 13.64 -18.01 -42.33
C TYR A 86 14.31 -19.39 -42.25
N ARG A 87 13.80 -20.32 -41.44
CA ARG A 87 14.28 -21.73 -41.40
C ARG A 87 13.89 -22.53 -42.64
N LYS A 88 12.81 -22.15 -43.35
CA LYS A 88 12.37 -22.80 -44.60
C LYS A 88 13.18 -22.34 -45.81
N ILE A 89 13.83 -21.17 -45.72
CA ILE A 89 14.74 -20.66 -46.75
C ILE A 89 16.11 -21.30 -46.53
N ALA A 90 16.51 -22.20 -47.44
CA ALA A 90 17.72 -23.03 -47.34
C ALA A 90 19.06 -22.26 -47.26
N GLU A 91 19.06 -20.95 -47.49
CA GLU A 91 20.26 -20.10 -47.55
C GLU A 91 20.38 -19.08 -46.41
N THR A 92 19.54 -19.16 -45.38
CA THR A 92 19.63 -18.20 -44.26
C THR A 92 20.94 -18.41 -43.47
N PRO A 93 21.77 -17.38 -43.31
CA PRO A 93 23.01 -17.49 -42.53
C PRO A 93 22.71 -17.89 -41.08
N PRO A 94 23.36 -18.91 -40.50
CA PRO A 94 23.13 -19.35 -39.12
C PRO A 94 23.30 -18.22 -38.08
N LEU A 95 24.21 -17.27 -38.36
CA LEU A 95 24.42 -16.09 -37.53
C LEU A 95 23.21 -15.16 -37.50
N ALA A 96 22.47 -15.02 -38.61
CA ALA A 96 21.27 -14.20 -38.66
C ALA A 96 20.15 -14.81 -37.79
N LEU A 97 20.00 -16.13 -37.84
CA LEU A 97 19.05 -16.87 -37.00
C LEU A 97 19.37 -16.69 -35.50
N LEU A 98 20.65 -16.79 -35.12
CA LEU A 98 21.11 -16.59 -33.75
C LEU A 98 20.82 -15.17 -33.24
N LYS A 99 21.13 -14.15 -34.04
CA LYS A 99 20.83 -12.75 -33.70
C LYS A 99 19.35 -12.50 -33.51
N LEU A 100 18.51 -13.08 -34.36
CA LEU A 100 17.06 -12.97 -34.25
C LEU A 100 16.56 -13.59 -32.94
N ARG A 101 17.04 -14.79 -32.60
CA ARG A 101 16.68 -15.46 -31.33
C ARG A 101 17.18 -14.70 -30.11
N GLU A 102 18.40 -14.17 -30.15
CA GLU A 102 18.95 -13.32 -29.10
C GLU A 102 18.07 -12.08 -28.88
N ASN A 103 17.63 -11.43 -29.95
CA ASN A 103 16.76 -10.26 -29.85
C ASN A 103 15.40 -10.62 -29.23
N THR A 104 14.78 -11.72 -29.65
CA THR A 104 13.52 -12.21 -29.05
C THR A 104 13.67 -12.42 -27.54
N LEU A 105 14.74 -13.11 -27.12
CA LEU A 105 15.00 -13.36 -25.70
C LEU A 105 15.22 -12.06 -24.90
N LYS A 106 15.91 -11.07 -25.49
CA LYS A 106 16.10 -9.76 -24.83
C LYS A 106 14.77 -9.03 -24.63
N ILE A 107 13.87 -9.11 -25.59
CA ILE A 107 12.56 -8.46 -25.51
C ILE A 107 11.68 -9.19 -24.47
N GLU A 108 11.69 -10.53 -24.45
CA GLU A 108 11.00 -11.32 -23.43
C GLU A 108 11.49 -10.98 -22.02
N LEU A 109 12.82 -10.88 -21.84
CA LEU A 109 13.42 -10.49 -20.57
C LEU A 109 12.97 -9.09 -20.15
N LEU A 110 12.98 -8.13 -21.06
CA LEU A 110 12.52 -6.77 -20.80
C LEU A 110 11.04 -6.74 -20.37
N LEU A 111 10.17 -7.54 -21.01
CA LEU A 111 8.77 -7.64 -20.59
C LEU A 111 8.65 -8.18 -19.17
N GLN A 112 9.41 -9.22 -18.82
CA GLN A 112 9.40 -9.77 -17.47
C GLN A 112 9.90 -8.76 -16.43
N GLU A 113 10.93 -7.97 -16.76
CA GLU A 113 11.42 -6.89 -15.91
C GLU A 113 10.35 -5.80 -15.70
N ILE A 114 9.64 -5.41 -16.76
CA ILE A 114 8.54 -4.44 -16.67
C ILE A 114 7.39 -5.00 -15.81
N GLN A 115 6.97 -6.25 -16.05
CA GLN A 115 5.91 -6.90 -15.25
C GLN A 115 6.27 -6.96 -13.76
N TYR A 116 7.51 -7.31 -13.45
CA TYR A 116 7.99 -7.32 -12.07
C TYR A 116 7.96 -5.91 -11.45
N GLY A 117 8.38 -4.89 -12.21
CA GLY A 117 8.26 -3.48 -11.81
C GLY A 117 6.81 -3.09 -11.49
N ILE A 118 5.87 -3.44 -12.37
CA ILE A 118 4.43 -3.16 -12.19
C ILE A 118 3.92 -3.80 -10.90
N MET A 119 4.28 -5.05 -10.63
CA MET A 119 3.86 -5.74 -9.41
C MET A 119 4.39 -5.05 -8.14
N LEU A 120 5.66 -4.63 -8.14
CA LEU A 120 6.23 -3.91 -7.00
C LEU A 120 5.57 -2.56 -6.77
N SER A 121 5.42 -1.75 -7.83
CA SER A 121 4.76 -0.45 -7.75
C SER A 121 3.28 -0.59 -7.31
N TYR A 122 2.60 -1.64 -7.76
CA TYR A 122 1.23 -1.94 -7.35
C TYR A 122 1.15 -2.32 -5.85
N ILE A 123 2.03 -3.19 -5.36
CA ILE A 123 2.08 -3.55 -3.94
C ILE A 123 2.37 -2.32 -3.07
N ALA A 124 3.33 -1.48 -3.47
CA ALA A 124 3.65 -0.24 -2.77
C ALA A 124 2.44 0.71 -2.73
N TYR A 125 1.70 0.82 -3.84
CA TYR A 125 0.48 1.62 -3.89
C TYR A 125 -0.59 1.09 -2.92
N LEU A 126 -0.79 -0.23 -2.86
CA LEU A 126 -1.73 -0.85 -1.93
C LEU A 126 -1.34 -0.63 -0.46
N ASP A 127 -0.04 -0.57 -0.17
CA ASP A 127 0.48 -0.31 1.18
C ASP A 127 0.23 1.14 1.62
N VAL A 128 0.63 2.10 0.79
CA VAL A 128 0.47 3.55 1.08
C VAL A 128 -1.01 3.95 1.19
N THR A 129 -1.88 3.32 0.40
CA THR A 129 -3.33 3.55 0.47
C THR A 129 -4.02 2.79 1.61
N GLY A 130 -3.28 1.94 2.34
CA GLY A 130 -3.80 1.14 3.46
C GLY A 130 -4.68 -0.03 3.04
N LEU A 131 -4.80 -0.32 1.74
CA LEU A 131 -5.64 -1.40 1.21
C LEU A 131 -5.15 -2.79 1.67
N LEU A 132 -3.85 -2.96 1.91
CA LEU A 132 -3.31 -4.22 2.46
C LEU A 132 -3.76 -4.51 3.90
N SER A 133 -4.14 -3.48 4.65
CA SER A 133 -4.56 -3.57 6.06
C SER A 133 -6.07 -3.32 6.25
N GLU A 134 -6.80 -3.06 5.16
CA GLU A 134 -8.25 -2.84 5.21
C GLU A 134 -8.97 -4.10 5.71
N ARG A 135 -9.99 -3.91 6.56
CA ARG A 135 -10.89 -4.99 6.98
C ARG A 135 -12.25 -4.88 6.28
N PRO A 136 -12.80 -5.97 5.72
CA PRO A 136 -12.23 -7.32 5.73
C PRO A 136 -11.03 -7.44 4.79
N LEU A 137 -10.08 -8.32 5.12
CA LEU A 137 -8.89 -8.55 4.28
C LEU A 137 -9.31 -9.04 2.89
N LYS A 138 -8.89 -8.32 1.85
CA LYS A 138 -9.15 -8.67 0.45
C LYS A 138 -7.85 -9.02 -0.26
N ASN A 139 -7.89 -10.06 -1.10
CA ASN A 139 -6.76 -10.40 -1.95
C ASN A 139 -6.76 -9.56 -3.23
N TYR A 140 -6.16 -8.38 -3.15
CA TYR A 140 -5.96 -7.47 -4.29
C TYR A 140 -5.00 -8.00 -5.37
N LEU A 141 -4.28 -9.10 -5.11
CA LEU A 141 -3.41 -9.75 -6.09
C LEU A 141 -4.12 -10.86 -6.89
N SER A 142 -5.32 -11.25 -6.48
CA SER A 142 -6.15 -12.21 -7.20
C SER A 142 -7.13 -11.51 -8.14
N LYS A 143 -7.38 -12.12 -9.31
CA LYS A 143 -8.39 -11.60 -10.26
C LYS A 143 -9.79 -11.53 -9.65
N ASP A 144 -10.09 -12.43 -8.72
CA ASP A 144 -11.42 -12.59 -8.14
C ASP A 144 -11.62 -11.76 -6.86
N LEU A 145 -10.60 -10.98 -6.45
CA LEU A 145 -10.61 -10.12 -5.25
C LEU A 145 -11.16 -10.82 -4.01
N THR A 146 -10.78 -12.09 -3.83
CA THR A 146 -11.38 -12.97 -2.81
C THR A 146 -11.17 -12.39 -1.41
N VAL A 147 -12.23 -12.36 -0.62
CA VAL A 147 -12.15 -12.03 0.82
C VAL A 147 -11.42 -13.17 1.52
N LEU A 148 -10.39 -12.84 2.29
CA LEU A 148 -9.52 -13.79 2.99
C LEU A 148 -10.02 -14.13 4.42
N GLU A 149 -11.09 -13.49 4.87
CA GLU A 149 -11.71 -13.72 6.18
C GLU A 149 -13.00 -14.56 6.05
N HIS A 150 -13.12 -15.58 6.90
CA HIS A 150 -14.33 -16.38 7.12
C HIS A 150 -15.15 -15.83 8.28
#